data_AF-A0AA44NL44-F1
#
_entry.id   AF-A0AA44NL44-F1
#
_cell.length_a   1.000
_cell.length_b   1.000
_cell.length_c   1.000
_cell.angle_alpha   90.00
_cell.angle_beta   90.00
_cell.angle_gamma   90.00
#
_symmetry.space_group_name_H-M   'P 1'
#
loop_
_entity.id
_entity.type
_entity.pdbx_description
1 polymer ?
#
loop_
_entity_poly.entity_id
_entity_poly.type
_entity_poly.pdbx_seq_one_letter_code
_entity_poly.pdbx_strand_id
1 'polypeptide(L)'
;MSDVYIIYPHENVNITQRLHELLSQQWDVWWDDNIVGEWRPAIEKNLAETKCVLALFSDFSRKATVTDELRVAQKHTQNIIGLTIDESDPPYPFGSLTSIDLRDWDGDASHPGFLQLQRKIARVVLPRKAPSRLQATSGSNLLIPNIFMSVSSHETQFSPSDALEVLRVHKTSSILVSAYDLVKSHDKREMLSKIKAYRKAGGFVLIDSGNYEARRLQDKEWKPIHYRQALMDTPHDWAFCFDVAKPNPEPEKAIEQIVKAVKRDSKFTTAPMLPIVHVSQDDEGLSRLPVIVKGISERLNPQVIAIPERELGAGLAARASTMKKIRKALDELPYYQPVHLLGTGNPWSIAVLVAAGADTFDGLEWCRFAIDPRRGRLHHFQHFDFFKNSGERTPFLDMVDAQPTIGYAGQVAFYNLEYYAEFGQLMRSMISTKDAEPFATGVTRLFSNELRKLFPEVFP
;
A
#
# COMPACT_ATOMS: atom_id res chain seq x y z
N MET A 1 -33.81 -2.47 8.52
CA MET A 1 -32.75 -3.46 8.82
C MET A 1 -31.37 -2.92 8.49
N SER A 2 -30.69 -2.38 9.51
CA SER A 2 -29.28 -2.00 9.43
C SER A 2 -28.38 -3.24 9.49
N ASP A 3 -27.18 -3.13 8.93
CA ASP A 3 -26.16 -4.18 9.04
C ASP A 3 -25.44 -4.10 10.38
N VAL A 4 -25.13 -2.88 10.82
CA VAL A 4 -24.35 -2.58 12.02
C VAL A 4 -25.10 -1.57 12.87
N TYR A 5 -25.13 -1.78 14.18
CA TYR A 5 -25.65 -0.84 15.17
C TYR A 5 -24.51 -0.42 16.12
N ILE A 6 -24.35 0.87 16.42
CA ILE A 6 -23.33 1.34 17.36
C ILE A 6 -23.97 1.80 18.67
N ILE A 7 -23.63 1.13 19.76
CA ILE A 7 -23.91 1.52 21.14
C ILE A 7 -22.73 2.34 21.66
N TYR A 8 -22.98 3.55 22.13
CA TYR A 8 -21.95 4.43 22.65
C TYR A 8 -22.53 5.39 23.70
N PRO A 9 -21.73 5.83 24.69
CA PRO A 9 -22.12 6.93 25.55
C PRO A 9 -21.96 8.27 24.80
N HIS A 10 -22.83 9.23 25.08
CA HIS A 10 -22.84 10.55 24.43
C HIS A 10 -21.47 11.27 24.45
N GLU A 11 -20.67 11.08 25.51
CA GLU A 11 -19.32 11.64 25.63
C GLU A 11 -18.35 11.16 24.54
N ASN A 12 -18.63 10.03 23.90
CA ASN A 12 -17.81 9.46 22.83
C ASN A 12 -18.37 9.72 21.44
N VAL A 13 -19.30 10.68 21.27
CA VAL A 13 -19.93 11.01 19.97
C VAL A 13 -18.92 11.26 18.86
N ASN A 14 -17.80 11.94 19.12
CA ASN A 14 -16.79 12.23 18.09
C ASN A 14 -16.15 10.96 17.50
N ILE A 15 -15.79 10.00 18.36
CA ILE A 15 -15.22 8.71 17.93
C ILE A 15 -16.30 7.90 17.20
N THR A 16 -17.53 7.90 17.72
CA THR A 16 -18.64 7.21 17.09
C THR A 16 -18.98 7.77 15.71
N GLN A 17 -18.99 9.09 15.56
CA GLN A 17 -19.22 9.75 14.29
C GLN A 17 -18.17 9.31 13.26
N ARG A 18 -16.90 9.27 13.68
CA ARG A 18 -15.82 8.85 12.80
C ARG A 18 -15.93 7.37 12.41
N LEU A 19 -16.29 6.49 13.34
CA LEU A 19 -16.59 5.08 13.05
C LEU A 19 -17.74 4.96 12.06
N HIS A 20 -18.83 5.69 12.30
CA HIS A 20 -20.00 5.71 11.44
C HIS A 20 -19.62 6.17 10.01
N GLU A 21 -18.91 7.29 9.85
CA GLU A 21 -18.45 7.79 8.55
C GLU A 21 -17.64 6.75 7.75
N LEU A 22 -16.73 6.05 8.41
CA LEU A 22 -15.87 5.07 7.75
C LEU A 22 -16.57 3.75 7.47
N LEU A 23 -17.38 3.24 8.40
CA LEU A 23 -18.13 1.99 8.24
C LEU A 23 -19.28 2.15 7.23
N SER A 24 -19.94 3.31 7.20
CA SER A 24 -21.03 3.61 6.25
C SER A 24 -20.59 3.63 4.79
N GLN A 25 -19.27 3.59 4.52
CA GLN A 25 -18.75 3.37 3.17
C GLN A 25 -19.05 1.96 2.64
N GLN A 26 -19.13 0.96 3.52
CA GLN A 26 -19.28 -0.46 3.15
C GLN A 26 -20.49 -1.15 3.77
N TRP A 27 -21.05 -0.64 4.87
CA TRP A 27 -22.21 -1.20 5.55
C TRP A 27 -23.31 -0.17 5.75
N ASP A 28 -24.52 -0.64 6.03
CA ASP A 28 -25.61 0.21 6.51
C ASP A 28 -25.53 0.31 8.03
N VAL A 29 -25.03 1.43 8.52
CA VAL A 29 -24.70 1.64 9.94
C VAL A 29 -25.74 2.53 10.57
N TRP A 30 -26.27 2.10 11.71
CA TRP A 30 -27.24 2.84 12.48
C TRP A 30 -26.64 3.34 13.80
N TRP A 31 -26.94 4.59 14.15
CA TRP A 31 -26.70 5.23 15.43
C TRP A 31 -27.81 6.26 15.71
N ASP A 32 -27.95 6.68 16.97
CA ASP A 32 -29.10 7.44 17.50
C ASP A 32 -29.15 8.93 17.09
N ASP A 33 -28.06 9.50 16.58
CA ASP A 33 -27.98 10.91 16.16
C ASP A 33 -28.99 11.28 15.05
N ASN A 34 -29.51 10.28 14.33
CA ASN A 34 -30.50 10.45 13.26
C ASN A 34 -31.96 10.27 13.71
N ILE A 35 -32.25 10.06 15.00
CA ILE A 35 -33.62 9.82 15.48
C ILE A 35 -34.43 11.12 15.46
N VAL A 36 -35.60 11.07 14.82
CA VAL A 36 -36.65 12.08 14.93
C VAL A 36 -37.85 11.47 15.65
N GLY A 37 -38.17 11.94 16.86
CA GLY A 37 -39.32 11.49 17.65
C GLY A 37 -38.96 10.65 18.88
N GLU A 38 -39.79 9.66 19.23
CA GLU A 38 -39.56 8.81 20.40
C GLU A 38 -38.39 7.85 20.20
N TRP A 39 -37.38 7.97 21.06
CA TRP A 39 -36.14 7.21 20.95
C TRP A 39 -36.27 5.73 21.33
N ARG A 40 -37.05 5.40 22.38
CA ARG A 40 -37.12 4.02 22.90
C ARG A 40 -37.65 3.01 21.88
N PRO A 41 -38.80 3.24 21.23
CA PRO A 41 -39.33 2.27 20.25
C PRO A 41 -38.42 2.16 19.03
N ALA A 42 -37.76 3.25 18.63
CA ALA A 42 -36.81 3.26 17.53
C ALA A 42 -35.57 2.41 17.84
N ILE A 43 -35.00 2.54 19.04
CA ILE A 43 -33.85 1.76 19.48
C ILE A 43 -34.19 0.27 19.55
N GLU A 44 -35.28 -0.10 20.22
CA GLU A 44 -35.68 -1.51 20.37
C GLU A 44 -35.91 -2.17 19.00
N LYS A 45 -36.61 -1.48 18.08
CA LYS A 45 -36.83 -1.98 16.73
C LYS A 45 -35.54 -2.18 15.95
N ASN A 46 -34.63 -1.19 15.97
CA ASN A 46 -33.38 -1.28 15.22
C ASN A 46 -32.43 -2.34 15.80
N LEU A 47 -32.33 -2.45 17.13
CA LEU A 47 -31.55 -3.51 17.79
C LEU A 47 -32.09 -4.91 17.49
N ALA A 48 -33.42 -5.06 17.38
CA ALA A 48 -34.03 -6.34 17.03
C ALA A 48 -33.77 -6.76 15.58
N GLU A 49 -33.63 -5.79 14.66
CA GLU A 49 -33.37 -6.05 13.24
C GLU A 49 -31.88 -6.12 12.88
N THR A 50 -30.98 -5.55 13.69
CA THR A 50 -29.56 -5.45 13.33
C THR A 50 -28.86 -6.80 13.35
N LYS A 51 -27.86 -6.95 12.48
CA LYS A 51 -27.11 -8.22 12.35
C LYS A 51 -25.88 -8.24 13.24
N CYS A 52 -25.23 -7.10 13.46
CA CYS A 52 -24.02 -6.93 14.27
C CYS A 52 -24.10 -5.66 15.12
N VAL A 53 -23.66 -5.74 16.37
CA VAL A 53 -23.63 -4.62 17.31
C VAL A 53 -22.19 -4.29 17.67
N LEU A 54 -21.83 -3.01 17.59
CA LEU A 54 -20.58 -2.46 18.09
C LEU A 54 -20.86 -1.73 19.40
N ALA A 55 -20.03 -1.96 20.41
CA ALA A 55 -20.18 -1.36 21.73
C ALA A 55 -18.91 -0.63 22.13
N LEU A 56 -18.98 0.69 22.31
CA LEU A 56 -17.84 1.47 22.79
C LEU A 56 -17.71 1.30 24.30
N PHE A 57 -16.52 0.89 24.72
CA PHE A 57 -16.12 0.71 26.12
C PHE A 57 -15.16 1.82 26.52
N SER A 58 -15.66 2.68 27.42
CA SER A 58 -14.99 3.81 28.05
C SER A 58 -15.43 3.94 29.51
N ASP A 59 -14.89 4.92 30.23
CA ASP A 59 -15.29 5.25 31.62
C ASP A 59 -16.81 5.52 31.74
N PHE A 60 -17.43 5.98 30.64
CA PHE A 60 -18.86 6.28 30.58
C PHE A 60 -19.75 5.08 30.24
N SER A 61 -19.19 3.90 29.94
CA SER A 61 -19.97 2.72 29.51
C SER A 61 -20.78 2.06 30.62
N ARG A 62 -20.59 2.45 31.88
CA ARG A 62 -21.41 2.00 33.03
C ARG A 62 -22.75 2.72 33.14
N LYS A 63 -23.02 3.72 32.30
CA LYS A 63 -24.31 4.43 32.28
C LYS A 63 -25.45 3.48 31.93
N ALA A 64 -26.61 3.72 32.55
CA ALA A 64 -27.80 2.90 32.37
C ALA A 64 -28.17 2.74 30.89
N THR A 65 -28.12 3.83 30.12
CA THR A 65 -28.41 3.84 28.67
C THR A 65 -27.59 2.80 27.89
N VAL A 66 -26.26 2.82 28.07
CA VAL A 66 -25.34 1.87 27.43
C VAL A 66 -25.60 0.44 27.90
N THR A 67 -25.73 0.23 29.20
CA THR A 67 -25.94 -1.12 29.75
C THR A 67 -27.30 -1.72 29.37
N ASP A 68 -28.34 -0.90 29.25
CA ASP A 68 -29.68 -1.33 28.88
C ASP A 68 -29.75 -1.70 27.40
N GLU A 69 -29.15 -0.89 26.51
CA GLU A 69 -29.01 -1.24 25.09
C GLU A 69 -28.21 -2.52 24.89
N LEU A 70 -27.12 -2.72 25.63
CA LEU A 70 -26.35 -3.96 25.58
C LEU A 70 -27.16 -5.17 26.03
N ARG A 71 -28.02 -5.03 27.05
CA ARG A 71 -28.95 -6.10 27.47
C ARG A 71 -29.97 -6.41 26.38
N VAL A 72 -30.52 -5.39 25.71
CA VAL A 72 -31.45 -5.58 24.59
C VAL A 72 -30.73 -6.26 23.42
N ALA A 73 -29.54 -5.79 23.05
CA ALA A 73 -28.71 -6.39 22.02
C ALA A 73 -28.47 -7.89 22.29
N GLN A 74 -28.06 -8.27 23.51
CA GLN A 74 -27.83 -9.68 23.88
C GLN A 74 -29.07 -10.57 23.76
N LYS A 75 -30.28 -10.01 23.89
CA LYS A 75 -31.53 -10.76 23.71
C LYS A 75 -31.81 -11.07 22.23
N HIS A 76 -31.38 -10.20 21.32
CA HIS A 76 -31.70 -10.30 19.89
C HIS A 76 -30.55 -10.87 19.04
N THR A 77 -29.31 -10.59 19.40
CA THR A 77 -28.13 -11.02 18.66
C THR A 77 -26.97 -11.38 19.60
N GLN A 78 -26.19 -12.39 19.20
CA GLN A 78 -24.95 -12.76 19.88
C GLN A 78 -23.72 -12.07 19.25
N ASN A 79 -23.91 -11.33 18.16
CA ASN A 79 -22.83 -10.75 17.36
C ASN A 79 -22.45 -9.35 17.88
N ILE A 80 -21.97 -9.28 19.13
CA ILE A 80 -21.56 -8.03 19.77
C ILE A 80 -20.02 -7.94 19.78
N ILE A 81 -19.48 -6.86 19.22
CA ILE A 81 -18.05 -6.55 19.20
C ILE A 81 -17.80 -5.34 20.09
N GLY A 82 -17.03 -5.52 21.15
CA GLY A 82 -16.56 -4.43 22.00
C GLY A 82 -15.43 -3.63 21.34
N LEU A 83 -15.42 -2.32 21.57
CA LEU A 83 -14.37 -1.39 21.13
C LEU A 83 -13.84 -0.67 22.36
N THR A 84 -12.64 -1.02 22.81
CA THR A 84 -11.99 -0.38 23.96
C THR A 84 -11.31 0.89 23.48
N ILE A 85 -11.72 2.04 24.02
CA ILE A 85 -11.25 3.37 23.58
C ILE A 85 -10.52 4.15 24.69
N ASP A 86 -10.51 3.63 25.92
CA ASP A 86 -9.68 4.11 27.03
C ASP A 86 -9.23 2.93 27.91
N GLU A 87 -8.64 3.21 29.08
CA GLU A 87 -8.15 2.18 30.03
C GLU A 87 -9.25 1.50 30.87
N SER A 88 -10.54 1.76 30.57
CA SER A 88 -11.66 1.27 31.38
C SER A 88 -12.07 -0.14 30.99
N ASP A 89 -12.45 -0.92 32.01
CA ASP A 89 -13.03 -2.24 31.81
C ASP A 89 -14.45 -2.15 31.20
N PRO A 90 -14.84 -3.13 30.35
CA PRO A 90 -16.22 -3.27 29.91
C PRO A 90 -17.20 -3.33 31.10
N PRO A 91 -18.41 -2.76 30.98
CA PRO A 91 -19.40 -2.82 32.05
C PRO A 91 -19.78 -4.27 32.38
N TYR A 92 -19.96 -4.61 33.67
CA TYR A 92 -20.46 -5.94 34.06
C TYR A 92 -21.90 -6.15 33.58
N PRO A 93 -22.28 -7.34 33.04
CA PRO A 93 -21.50 -8.58 32.89
C PRO A 93 -20.80 -8.75 31.53
N PHE A 94 -20.61 -7.68 30.76
CA PHE A 94 -20.18 -7.71 29.36
C PHE A 94 -18.67 -7.89 29.14
N GLY A 95 -17.89 -8.16 30.19
CA GLY A 95 -16.45 -8.39 30.10
C GLY A 95 -16.03 -9.65 29.31
N SER A 96 -16.96 -10.56 29.03
CA SER A 96 -16.72 -11.75 28.22
C SER A 96 -16.83 -11.51 26.70
N LEU A 97 -17.28 -10.33 26.28
CA LEU A 97 -17.39 -9.99 24.86
C LEU A 97 -16.01 -9.83 24.22
N THR A 98 -15.88 -10.19 22.94
CA THR A 98 -14.63 -9.92 22.23
C THR A 98 -14.44 -8.42 22.07
N SER A 99 -13.30 -7.88 22.48
CA SER A 99 -12.95 -6.48 22.27
C SER A 99 -11.92 -6.31 21.15
N ILE A 100 -11.85 -5.09 20.62
CA ILE A 100 -10.77 -4.58 19.78
C ILE A 100 -10.23 -3.34 20.48
N ASP A 101 -8.90 -3.25 20.56
CA ASP A 101 -8.22 -2.08 21.10
C ASP A 101 -8.16 -0.96 20.06
N LEU A 102 -8.76 0.18 20.38
CA LEU A 102 -8.78 1.41 19.59
C LEU A 102 -8.29 2.61 20.40
N ARG A 103 -7.57 2.42 21.51
CA ARG A 103 -7.05 3.52 22.35
C ARG A 103 -6.15 4.48 21.58
N ASP A 104 -5.30 3.93 20.71
CA ASP A 104 -4.36 4.71 19.89
C ASP A 104 -4.95 5.09 18.51
N TRP A 105 -6.26 4.88 18.30
CA TRP A 105 -6.88 5.15 17.01
C TRP A 105 -7.22 6.64 16.86
N ASP A 106 -6.65 7.24 15.82
CA ASP A 106 -6.78 8.66 15.49
C ASP A 106 -7.85 8.96 14.42
N GLY A 107 -8.63 7.94 14.03
CA GLY A 107 -9.62 8.07 12.95
C GLY A 107 -9.09 7.67 11.57
N ASP A 108 -7.87 7.15 11.45
CA ASP A 108 -7.35 6.63 10.18
C ASP A 108 -7.99 5.27 9.81
N ALA A 109 -8.46 5.16 8.57
CA ALA A 109 -8.98 3.93 7.98
C ALA A 109 -7.88 2.86 7.79
N SER A 110 -6.61 3.27 7.79
CA SER A 110 -5.47 2.36 7.71
C SER A 110 -5.12 1.73 9.06
N HIS A 111 -5.66 2.20 10.20
CA HIS A 111 -5.24 1.73 11.53
C HIS A 111 -5.46 0.21 11.72
N PRO A 112 -4.49 -0.54 12.31
CA PRO A 112 -4.60 -2.00 12.48
C PRO A 112 -5.86 -2.47 13.21
N GLY A 113 -6.27 -1.75 14.26
CA GLY A 113 -7.49 -2.04 15.02
C GLY A 113 -8.76 -1.81 14.20
N PHE A 114 -8.78 -0.78 13.34
CA PHE A 114 -9.92 -0.51 12.45
C PHE A 114 -10.04 -1.56 11.35
N LEU A 115 -8.92 -1.98 10.76
CA LEU A 115 -8.89 -3.11 9.82
C LEU A 115 -9.35 -4.43 10.48
N GLN A 116 -9.01 -4.64 11.75
CA GLN A 116 -9.52 -5.78 12.53
C GLN A 116 -11.03 -5.71 12.73
N LEU A 117 -11.58 -4.52 12.99
CA LEU A 117 -13.01 -4.28 13.14
C LEU A 117 -13.76 -4.64 11.85
N GLN A 118 -13.32 -4.13 10.71
CA GLN A 118 -13.91 -4.45 9.40
C GLN A 118 -13.93 -5.97 9.15
N ARG A 119 -12.85 -6.68 9.48
CA ARG A 119 -12.80 -8.15 9.37
C ARG A 119 -13.79 -8.85 10.29
N LYS A 120 -13.94 -8.41 11.54
CA LYS A 120 -14.89 -9.03 12.48
C LYS A 120 -16.33 -8.80 12.03
N ILE A 121 -16.68 -7.60 11.56
CA ILE A 121 -18.01 -7.29 11.00
C ILE A 121 -18.28 -8.18 9.80
N ALA A 122 -17.32 -8.30 8.87
CA ALA A 122 -17.46 -9.08 7.65
C ALA A 122 -17.71 -10.58 7.86
N ARG A 123 -17.32 -11.13 9.02
CA ARG A 123 -17.65 -12.51 9.40
C ARG A 123 -19.13 -12.71 9.72
N VAL A 124 -19.83 -11.63 10.03
CA VAL A 124 -21.25 -11.61 10.39
C VAL A 124 -22.09 -11.03 9.26
N VAL A 125 -21.62 -9.95 8.64
CA VAL A 125 -22.32 -9.21 7.59
C VAL A 125 -21.37 -8.84 6.46
N LEU A 126 -21.63 -9.37 5.27
CA LEU A 126 -20.86 -9.04 4.08
C LEU A 126 -20.96 -7.53 3.75
N PRO A 127 -19.86 -6.89 3.30
CA PRO A 127 -19.89 -5.51 2.85
C PRO A 127 -20.81 -5.35 1.63
N ARG A 128 -21.56 -4.24 1.57
CA ARG A 128 -22.47 -3.87 0.46
C ARG A 128 -21.74 -3.20 -0.71
N LYS A 129 -20.54 -2.66 -0.47
CA LYS A 129 -19.74 -1.91 -1.45
C LYS A 129 -18.26 -2.30 -1.32
N ALA A 130 -17.52 -2.16 -2.42
CA ALA A 130 -16.07 -2.36 -2.43
C ALA A 130 -15.37 -1.35 -1.51
N PRO A 131 -14.23 -1.72 -0.88
CA PRO A 131 -13.47 -0.83 -0.03
C PRO A 131 -12.87 0.34 -0.82
N SER A 132 -12.88 1.53 -0.22
CA SER A 132 -12.22 2.72 -0.80
C SER A 132 -10.70 2.55 -0.80
N ARG A 133 -10.03 3.05 -1.84
CA ARG A 133 -8.57 3.15 -1.87
C ARG A 133 -8.06 3.95 -0.67
N LEU A 134 -7.03 3.43 -0.01
CA LEU A 134 -6.34 4.11 1.08
C LEU A 134 -5.48 5.27 0.56
N GLN A 135 -5.33 6.33 1.35
CA GLN A 135 -4.43 7.45 1.04
C GLN A 135 -3.01 7.25 1.60
N ALA A 136 -2.86 6.38 2.59
CA ALA A 136 -1.60 5.98 3.20
C ALA A 136 -1.69 4.53 3.68
N THR A 137 -0.55 3.86 3.84
CA THR A 137 -0.50 2.47 4.32
C THR A 137 -0.48 2.35 5.84
N SER A 138 -1.17 1.34 6.36
CA SER A 138 -1.31 1.05 7.79
C SER A 138 0.00 1.05 8.56
N GLY A 139 0.10 1.90 9.61
CA GLY A 139 1.24 1.94 10.53
C GLY A 139 2.53 2.55 9.96
N SER A 140 2.44 3.22 8.80
CA SER A 140 3.57 3.85 8.11
C SER A 140 3.13 5.17 7.50
N ASN A 141 3.94 6.23 7.64
CA ASN A 141 3.66 7.54 7.03
C ASN A 141 3.86 7.56 5.48
N LEU A 142 3.70 6.42 4.81
CA LEU A 142 3.85 6.31 3.37
C LEU A 142 2.52 6.60 2.68
N LEU A 143 2.44 7.76 2.05
CA LEU A 143 1.31 8.13 1.19
C LEU A 143 1.25 7.18 -0.03
N ILE A 144 0.06 6.85 -0.50
CA ILE A 144 -0.16 6.08 -1.73
C ILE A 144 -1.18 6.78 -2.64
N PRO A 145 -1.03 6.71 -3.98
CA PRO A 145 0.00 5.96 -4.70
C PRO A 145 1.44 6.52 -4.56
N ASN A 146 2.45 5.65 -4.67
CA ASN A 146 3.85 6.02 -4.46
C ASN A 146 4.84 5.27 -5.36
N ILE A 147 6.00 5.89 -5.61
CA ILE A 147 7.10 5.32 -6.37
C ILE A 147 8.34 5.28 -5.48
N PHE A 148 8.87 4.09 -5.25
CA PHE A 148 10.15 3.90 -4.61
C PHE A 148 11.27 4.13 -5.63
N MET A 149 12.19 5.04 -5.34
CA MET A 149 13.38 5.19 -6.17
C MET A 149 14.32 4.03 -5.87
N SER A 150 14.47 3.11 -6.82
CA SER A 150 15.24 1.89 -6.61
C SER A 150 16.74 2.19 -6.64
N VAL A 151 17.49 1.47 -5.81
CA VAL A 151 18.95 1.48 -5.71
C VAL A 151 19.46 0.08 -5.99
N SER A 152 20.23 -0.06 -7.06
CA SER A 152 20.80 -1.33 -7.52
C SER A 152 22.18 -1.10 -8.15
N SER A 153 23.06 -2.09 -8.03
CA SER A 153 24.34 -2.14 -8.75
C SER A 153 24.21 -2.56 -10.22
N HIS A 154 23.02 -2.99 -10.66
CA HIS A 154 22.82 -3.52 -12.00
C HIS A 154 22.20 -2.50 -12.97
N GLU A 155 22.89 -2.29 -14.10
CA GLU A 155 22.41 -1.48 -15.24
C GLU A 155 22.05 -0.03 -14.80
N THR A 156 22.84 0.58 -13.92
CA THR A 156 22.68 1.96 -13.44
C THR A 156 23.89 2.82 -13.80
N GLN A 157 23.77 4.14 -13.66
CA GLN A 157 24.85 5.11 -13.90
C GLN A 157 25.65 5.44 -12.63
N PHE A 158 25.37 4.75 -11.52
CA PHE A 158 25.88 5.06 -10.20
C PHE A 158 26.34 3.79 -9.48
N SER A 159 27.33 3.93 -8.60
CA SER A 159 27.47 2.96 -7.52
C SER A 159 26.22 3.02 -6.61
N PRO A 160 25.83 1.94 -5.92
CA PRO A 160 24.73 1.99 -4.96
C PRO A 160 24.92 3.06 -3.88
N SER A 161 26.15 3.28 -3.40
CA SER A 161 26.50 4.34 -2.46
C SER A 161 26.24 5.73 -3.05
N ASP A 162 26.65 5.99 -4.30
CA ASP A 162 26.42 7.29 -4.95
C ASP A 162 24.93 7.54 -5.20
N ALA A 163 24.19 6.51 -5.62
CA ALA A 163 22.74 6.61 -5.78
C ALA A 163 22.04 7.02 -4.48
N LEU A 164 22.42 6.41 -3.34
CA LEU A 164 21.89 6.77 -2.03
C LEU A 164 22.21 8.23 -1.65
N GLU A 165 23.38 8.73 -2.03
CA GLU A 165 23.75 10.12 -1.78
C GLU A 165 22.91 11.09 -2.60
N VAL A 166 22.71 10.81 -3.89
CA VAL A 166 21.84 11.61 -4.77
C VAL A 166 20.42 11.68 -4.21
N LEU A 167 19.85 10.53 -3.84
CA LEU A 167 18.49 10.44 -3.29
C LEU A 167 18.35 11.18 -1.95
N ARG A 168 19.38 11.11 -1.10
CA ARG A 168 19.44 11.84 0.17
C ARG A 168 19.53 13.35 -0.03
N VAL A 169 20.35 13.82 -0.97
CA VAL A 169 20.51 15.25 -1.28
C VAL A 169 19.21 15.82 -1.86
N HIS A 170 18.56 15.08 -2.76
CA HIS A 170 17.25 15.43 -3.31
C HIS A 170 16.12 15.38 -2.27
N LYS A 171 16.31 14.66 -1.15
CA LYS A 171 15.28 14.41 -0.12
C LYS A 171 14.06 13.68 -0.68
N THR A 172 14.29 12.62 -1.47
CA THR A 172 13.20 11.72 -1.87
C THR A 172 12.49 11.16 -0.65
N SER A 173 11.19 10.88 -0.75
CA SER A 173 10.40 10.37 0.36
C SER A 173 10.63 8.88 0.64
N SER A 174 10.90 8.10 -0.41
CA SER A 174 10.97 6.64 -0.32
C SER A 174 11.94 6.02 -1.31
N ILE A 175 12.70 5.03 -0.85
CA ILE A 175 13.65 4.27 -1.67
C ILE A 175 13.44 2.77 -1.51
N LEU A 176 13.78 2.02 -2.55
CA LEU A 176 13.91 0.57 -2.51
C LEU A 176 15.39 0.21 -2.68
N VAL A 177 15.93 -0.64 -1.82
CA VAL A 177 17.35 -1.03 -1.85
C VAL A 177 17.47 -2.54 -1.98
N SER A 178 18.29 -3.00 -2.92
CA SER A 178 18.56 -4.43 -3.08
C SER A 178 19.31 -5.01 -1.86
N ALA A 179 18.75 -6.06 -1.24
CA ALA A 179 19.48 -6.81 -0.21
C ALA A 179 20.78 -7.43 -0.72
N TYR A 180 20.85 -7.74 -2.01
CA TYR A 180 22.07 -8.28 -2.62
C TYR A 180 23.22 -7.27 -2.51
N ASP A 181 22.97 -6.02 -2.87
CA ASP A 181 23.98 -4.96 -2.85
C ASP A 181 24.41 -4.59 -1.43
N LEU A 182 23.50 -4.65 -0.47
CA LEU A 182 23.81 -4.45 0.95
C LEU A 182 24.82 -5.46 1.50
N VAL A 183 24.95 -6.63 0.88
CA VAL A 183 25.87 -7.70 1.33
C VAL A 183 27.10 -7.80 0.44
N LYS A 184 26.90 -7.70 -0.87
CA LYS A 184 27.89 -8.06 -1.90
C LYS A 184 28.61 -6.85 -2.49
N SER A 185 28.03 -5.66 -2.43
CA SER A 185 28.68 -4.49 -3.02
C SER A 185 29.95 -4.10 -2.26
N HIS A 186 30.92 -3.56 -3.00
CA HIS A 186 32.20 -3.11 -2.47
C HIS A 186 32.05 -1.89 -1.53
N ASP A 187 31.00 -1.09 -1.74
CA ASP A 187 30.66 0.13 -1.02
C ASP A 187 29.61 -0.09 0.10
N LYS A 188 29.29 -1.34 0.47
CA LYS A 188 28.25 -1.68 1.45
C LYS A 188 28.31 -0.96 2.80
N ARG A 189 29.52 -0.65 3.29
CA ARG A 189 29.71 0.09 4.55
C ARG A 189 29.22 1.54 4.42
N GLU A 190 29.48 2.15 3.29
CA GLU A 190 29.00 3.50 3.00
C GLU A 190 27.50 3.51 2.76
N MET A 191 26.96 2.51 2.04
CA MET A 191 25.52 2.33 1.87
C MET A 191 24.80 2.30 3.22
N LEU A 192 25.29 1.50 4.17
CA LEU A 192 24.71 1.40 5.51
C LEU A 192 24.71 2.76 6.24
N SER A 193 25.79 3.51 6.14
CA SER A 193 25.89 4.85 6.72
C SER A 193 24.89 5.83 6.08
N LYS A 194 24.77 5.80 4.75
CA LYS A 194 23.86 6.65 3.98
C LYS A 194 22.40 6.31 4.24
N ILE A 195 22.04 5.03 4.37
CA ILE A 195 20.69 4.58 4.73
C ILE A 195 20.30 5.04 6.14
N LYS A 196 21.23 4.94 7.11
CA LYS A 196 21.02 5.48 8.47
C LYS A 196 20.73 6.98 8.43
N ALA A 197 21.52 7.74 7.67
CA ALA A 197 21.32 9.18 7.52
C ALA A 197 20.00 9.51 6.80
N TYR A 198 19.65 8.75 5.77
CA TYR A 198 18.41 8.90 5.01
C TYR A 198 17.17 8.69 5.89
N ARG A 199 17.13 7.61 6.68
CA ARG A 199 16.04 7.36 7.64
C ARG A 199 15.96 8.42 8.72
N LYS A 200 17.09 8.87 9.25
CA LYS A 200 17.13 9.96 10.24
C LYS A 200 16.55 11.27 9.69
N ALA A 201 16.64 11.50 8.39
CA ALA A 201 16.03 12.63 7.70
C ALA A 201 14.53 12.43 7.38
N GLY A 202 13.92 11.32 7.83
CA GLY A 202 12.51 11.00 7.61
C GLY A 202 12.22 10.19 6.33
N GLY A 203 13.25 9.73 5.63
CA GLY A 203 13.08 8.93 4.42
C GLY A 203 12.66 7.48 4.72
N PHE A 204 11.76 6.94 3.90
CA PHE A 204 11.23 5.58 4.02
C PHE A 204 12.08 4.57 3.23
N VAL A 205 12.47 3.46 3.86
CA VAL A 205 13.36 2.44 3.26
C VAL A 205 12.66 1.08 3.15
N LEU A 206 12.54 0.60 1.92
CA LEU A 206 12.08 -0.74 1.58
C LEU A 206 13.28 -1.60 1.13
N ILE A 207 13.47 -2.77 1.73
CA ILE A 207 14.49 -3.74 1.30
C ILE A 207 13.87 -4.77 0.35
N ASP A 208 14.45 -4.95 -0.82
CA ASP A 208 14.08 -6.01 -1.77
C ASP A 208 14.84 -7.32 -1.48
N SER A 209 14.38 -8.45 -2.03
CA SER A 209 14.97 -9.78 -1.79
C SER A 209 16.39 -9.94 -2.35
N GLY A 210 16.76 -9.13 -3.35
CA GLY A 210 18.05 -9.21 -4.05
C GLY A 210 18.16 -10.37 -5.05
N ASN A 211 17.08 -11.13 -5.27
CA ASN A 211 17.08 -12.24 -6.23
C ASN A 211 17.20 -11.76 -7.69
N TYR A 212 16.78 -10.52 -7.98
CA TYR A 212 16.95 -9.94 -9.31
C TYR A 212 18.44 -9.78 -9.67
N GLU A 213 19.22 -9.12 -8.81
CA GLU A 213 20.67 -8.95 -8.98
C GLU A 213 21.39 -10.29 -9.02
N ALA A 214 21.10 -11.19 -8.08
CA ALA A 214 21.71 -12.52 -8.04
C ALA A 214 21.52 -13.28 -9.36
N ARG A 215 20.31 -13.25 -9.93
CA ARG A 215 20.02 -13.90 -11.21
C ARG A 215 20.75 -13.23 -12.38
N ARG A 216 20.82 -11.90 -12.42
CA ARG A 216 21.49 -11.13 -13.49
C ARG A 216 23.00 -11.30 -13.47
N LEU A 217 23.58 -11.33 -12.28
CA LEU A 217 25.01 -11.54 -12.04
C LEU A 217 25.38 -13.03 -11.95
N GLN A 218 24.41 -13.93 -12.12
CA GLN A 218 24.58 -15.38 -12.07
C GLN A 218 25.19 -15.89 -10.75
N ASP A 219 24.96 -15.19 -9.64
CA ASP A 219 25.43 -15.57 -8.30
C ASP A 219 24.52 -16.65 -7.69
N LYS A 220 24.99 -17.91 -7.76
CA LYS A 220 24.31 -19.06 -7.14
C LYS A 220 24.55 -19.17 -5.63
N GLU A 221 25.45 -18.36 -5.07
CA GLU A 221 25.71 -18.30 -3.64
C GLU A 221 24.75 -17.36 -2.90
N TRP A 222 23.96 -16.55 -3.61
CA TRP A 222 22.88 -15.79 -2.99
C TRP A 222 21.83 -16.74 -2.38
N LYS A 223 21.69 -16.66 -1.05
CA LYS A 223 20.96 -17.64 -0.23
C LYS A 223 20.22 -16.90 0.88
N PRO A 224 19.16 -17.49 1.47
CA PRO A 224 18.42 -16.86 2.57
C PRO A 224 19.27 -16.40 3.75
N ILE A 225 20.43 -17.03 4.00
CA ILE A 225 21.36 -16.61 5.05
C ILE A 225 21.99 -15.23 4.79
N HIS A 226 22.29 -14.91 3.53
CA HIS A 226 22.83 -13.61 3.15
C HIS A 226 21.74 -12.53 3.21
N TYR A 227 20.53 -12.86 2.76
CA TYR A 227 19.38 -11.98 2.91
C TYR A 227 19.07 -11.67 4.39
N ARG A 228 19.13 -12.68 5.27
CA ARG A 228 19.04 -12.47 6.73
C ARG A 228 20.08 -11.46 7.22
N GLN A 229 21.32 -11.54 6.74
CA GLN A 229 22.35 -10.58 7.11
C GLN A 229 21.95 -9.16 6.70
N ALA A 230 21.46 -8.97 5.47
CA ALA A 230 21.00 -7.66 5.01
C ALA A 230 19.94 -7.05 5.93
N LEU A 231 18.94 -7.86 6.34
CA LEU A 231 17.87 -7.44 7.24
C LEU A 231 18.36 -7.07 8.65
N MET A 232 19.29 -7.86 9.21
CA MET A 232 19.80 -7.62 10.56
C MET A 232 20.71 -6.39 10.62
N ASP A 233 21.52 -6.18 9.58
CA ASP A 233 22.56 -5.15 9.58
C ASP A 233 22.00 -3.78 9.14
N THR A 234 20.91 -3.76 8.38
CA THR A 234 20.40 -2.54 7.72
C THR A 234 19.09 -2.07 8.34
N PRO A 235 19.02 -0.82 8.85
CA PRO A 235 17.76 -0.26 9.34
C PRO A 235 16.80 0.01 8.18
N HIS A 236 15.56 -0.45 8.31
CA HIS A 236 14.53 -0.36 7.27
C HIS A 236 13.13 -0.22 7.86
N ASP A 237 12.19 0.19 7.02
CA ASP A 237 10.79 0.40 7.37
C ASP A 237 9.93 -0.78 6.90
N TRP A 238 10.23 -1.32 5.71
CA TRP A 238 9.64 -2.55 5.16
C TRP A 238 10.70 -3.44 4.51
N ALA A 239 10.37 -4.72 4.34
CA ALA A 239 11.16 -5.64 3.53
C ALA A 239 10.27 -6.63 2.77
N PHE A 240 10.62 -6.95 1.52
CA PHE A 240 10.00 -8.06 0.80
C PHE A 240 10.62 -9.39 1.20
N CYS A 241 9.79 -10.42 1.42
CA CYS A 241 10.28 -11.74 1.77
C CYS A 241 11.17 -12.32 0.66
N PHE A 242 12.11 -13.18 1.04
CA PHE A 242 12.95 -13.87 0.08
C PHE A 242 12.11 -14.86 -0.71
N ASP A 243 11.86 -14.51 -1.98
CA ASP A 243 10.91 -15.15 -2.87
C ASP A 243 11.35 -16.56 -3.31
N VAL A 244 10.35 -17.35 -3.71
CA VAL A 244 10.55 -18.70 -4.24
C VAL A 244 10.53 -18.61 -5.76
N ALA A 245 11.70 -18.81 -6.38
CA ALA A 245 11.87 -18.71 -7.84
C ALA A 245 10.98 -19.66 -8.68
N LYS A 246 10.35 -20.66 -8.05
CA LYS A 246 9.45 -21.63 -8.69
C LYS A 246 8.17 -21.78 -7.86
N PRO A 247 7.09 -21.03 -8.17
CA PRO A 247 5.83 -21.13 -7.45
C PRO A 247 5.18 -22.50 -7.67
N ASN A 248 4.42 -22.99 -6.68
CA ASN A 248 3.60 -24.19 -6.86
C ASN A 248 2.46 -23.92 -7.86
N PRO A 249 2.13 -24.85 -8.77
CA PRO A 249 1.02 -24.66 -9.70
C PRO A 249 -0.36 -24.66 -9.01
N GLU A 250 -0.49 -25.30 -7.84
CA GLU A 250 -1.76 -25.32 -7.11
C GLU A 250 -1.92 -24.04 -6.26
N PRO A 251 -2.98 -23.23 -6.45
CA PRO A 251 -3.13 -21.93 -5.78
C PRO A 251 -2.99 -21.98 -4.26
N GLU A 252 -3.63 -22.94 -3.60
CA GLU A 252 -3.58 -23.06 -2.13
C GLU A 252 -2.16 -23.35 -1.63
N LYS A 253 -1.44 -24.25 -2.32
CA LYS A 253 -0.04 -24.56 -2.00
C LYS A 253 0.88 -23.37 -2.28
N ALA A 254 0.63 -22.60 -3.34
CA ALA A 254 1.37 -21.38 -3.62
C ALA A 254 1.17 -20.33 -2.51
N ILE A 255 -0.07 -20.14 -2.07
CA ILE A 255 -0.41 -19.27 -0.93
C ILE A 255 0.34 -19.73 0.33
N GLU A 256 0.29 -21.03 0.67
CA GLU A 256 1.01 -21.57 1.82
C GLU A 256 2.53 -21.35 1.74
N GLN A 257 3.13 -21.51 0.57
CA GLN A 257 4.56 -21.29 0.36
C GLN A 257 4.94 -19.84 0.66
N ILE A 258 4.16 -18.88 0.16
CA ILE A 258 4.41 -17.45 0.38
C ILE A 258 4.18 -17.09 1.85
N VAL A 259 3.11 -17.59 2.48
CA VAL A 259 2.85 -17.42 3.92
C VAL A 259 4.00 -17.97 4.77
N LYS A 260 4.55 -19.13 4.40
CA LYS A 260 5.71 -19.72 5.09
C LYS A 260 6.97 -18.88 4.89
N ALA A 261 7.20 -18.33 3.70
CA ALA A 261 8.33 -17.45 3.42
C ALA A 261 8.26 -16.16 4.25
N VAL A 262 7.11 -15.48 4.27
CA VAL A 262 6.89 -14.29 5.09
C VAL A 262 7.13 -14.58 6.57
N LYS A 263 6.56 -15.66 7.11
CA LYS A 263 6.76 -16.06 8.53
C LYS A 263 8.21 -16.49 8.85
N ARG A 264 8.95 -17.01 7.88
CA ARG A 264 10.35 -17.38 8.04
C ARG A 264 11.19 -16.11 8.21
N ASP A 265 11.00 -15.14 7.30
CA ASP A 265 11.86 -13.96 7.20
C ASP A 265 11.51 -12.89 8.23
N SER A 266 10.24 -12.81 8.66
CA SER A 266 9.79 -11.91 9.73
C SER A 266 10.49 -12.16 11.07
N LYS A 267 11.19 -13.29 11.24
CA LYS A 267 11.99 -13.58 12.44
C LYS A 267 13.28 -12.76 12.52
N PHE A 268 13.68 -12.12 11.43
CA PHE A 268 14.98 -11.42 11.33
C PHE A 268 14.83 -9.90 11.26
N THR A 269 13.60 -9.38 11.37
CA THR A 269 13.32 -7.95 11.42
C THR A 269 12.04 -7.68 12.21
N THR A 270 11.96 -6.52 12.85
CA THR A 270 10.73 -6.01 13.46
C THR A 270 9.85 -5.25 12.47
N ALA A 271 10.40 -4.90 11.30
CA ALA A 271 9.67 -4.26 10.22
C ALA A 271 8.65 -5.24 9.59
N PRO A 272 7.53 -4.74 9.05
CA PRO A 272 6.64 -5.56 8.24
C PRO A 272 7.36 -6.31 7.11
N MET A 273 7.09 -7.62 7.05
CA MET A 273 7.60 -8.52 6.02
C MET A 273 6.52 -8.75 4.96
N LEU A 274 6.80 -8.33 3.72
CA LEU A 274 5.84 -8.20 2.64
C LEU A 274 5.95 -9.37 1.65
N PRO A 275 4.83 -9.96 1.21
CA PRO A 275 4.86 -11.07 0.25
C PRO A 275 5.16 -10.59 -1.17
N ILE A 276 5.95 -11.39 -1.90
CA ILE A 276 6.07 -11.32 -3.36
C ILE A 276 5.33 -12.52 -3.96
N VAL A 277 4.46 -12.26 -4.94
CA VAL A 277 3.72 -13.28 -5.68
C VAL A 277 4.37 -13.50 -7.04
N HIS A 278 4.70 -14.76 -7.32
CA HIS A 278 5.16 -15.19 -8.64
C HIS A 278 4.18 -16.16 -9.28
N VAL A 279 3.98 -16.02 -10.59
CA VAL A 279 3.23 -16.94 -11.45
C VAL A 279 3.94 -17.13 -12.79
N SER A 280 3.58 -18.20 -13.51
CA SER A 280 3.94 -18.31 -14.93
C SER A 280 3.26 -17.21 -15.75
N GLN A 281 3.89 -16.79 -16.84
CA GLN A 281 3.37 -15.72 -17.71
C GLN A 281 2.39 -16.23 -18.79
N ASP A 282 2.00 -17.50 -18.68
CA ASP A 282 0.98 -18.13 -19.53
C ASP A 282 -0.42 -17.90 -18.97
N ASP A 283 -1.44 -18.28 -19.74
CA ASP A 283 -2.85 -18.10 -19.36
C ASP A 283 -3.20 -18.82 -18.04
N GLU A 284 -2.56 -19.95 -17.76
CA GLU A 284 -2.74 -20.69 -16.51
C GLU A 284 -2.19 -19.92 -15.31
N GLY A 285 -0.99 -19.35 -15.39
CA GLY A 285 -0.44 -18.48 -14.34
C GLY A 285 -1.27 -17.22 -14.13
N LEU A 286 -1.61 -16.52 -15.21
CA LEU A 286 -2.38 -15.27 -15.15
C LEU A 286 -3.79 -15.47 -14.56
N SER A 287 -4.45 -16.58 -14.88
CA SER A 287 -5.79 -16.89 -14.35
C SER A 287 -5.81 -17.20 -12.86
N ARG A 288 -4.71 -17.74 -12.31
CA ARG A 288 -4.58 -18.05 -10.87
C ARG A 288 -4.19 -16.84 -10.03
N LEU A 289 -3.57 -15.82 -10.64
CA LEU A 289 -2.99 -14.68 -9.92
C LEU A 289 -4.01 -13.95 -9.01
N PRO A 290 -5.25 -13.63 -9.44
CA PRO A 290 -6.24 -13.00 -8.56
C PRO A 290 -6.60 -13.84 -7.33
N VAL A 291 -6.71 -15.17 -7.50
CA VAL A 291 -7.04 -16.12 -6.43
C VAL A 291 -5.91 -16.17 -5.41
N ILE A 292 -4.66 -16.26 -5.87
CA ILE A 292 -3.48 -16.31 -5.01
C ILE A 292 -3.34 -15.01 -4.21
N VAL A 293 -3.45 -13.86 -4.89
CA VAL A 293 -3.32 -12.53 -4.26
C VAL A 293 -4.40 -12.32 -3.19
N LYS A 294 -5.66 -12.66 -3.49
CA LYS A 294 -6.76 -12.61 -2.50
C LYS A 294 -6.49 -13.55 -1.32
N GLY A 295 -6.10 -14.79 -1.57
CA GLY A 295 -5.85 -15.77 -0.52
C GLY A 295 -4.66 -15.43 0.39
N ILE A 296 -3.65 -14.72 -0.12
CA ILE A 296 -2.56 -14.15 0.68
C ILE A 296 -3.07 -13.02 1.57
N SER A 297 -3.86 -12.11 1.00
CA SER A 297 -4.49 -11.01 1.73
C SER A 297 -5.30 -11.53 2.92
N GLU A 298 -6.17 -12.53 2.71
CA GLU A 298 -7.00 -13.13 3.77
C GLU A 298 -6.19 -13.75 4.92
N ARG A 299 -5.01 -14.31 4.62
CA ARG A 299 -4.17 -15.02 5.60
C ARG A 299 -3.17 -14.13 6.32
N LEU A 300 -2.69 -13.08 5.67
CA LEU A 300 -1.60 -12.23 6.19
C LEU A 300 -2.03 -10.79 6.45
N ASN A 301 -3.02 -10.27 5.72
CA ASN A 301 -3.40 -8.85 5.68
C ASN A 301 -2.16 -7.92 5.67
N PRO A 302 -1.24 -8.10 4.71
CA PRO A 302 0.01 -7.34 4.67
C PRO A 302 -0.25 -5.89 4.25
N GLN A 303 0.68 -4.99 4.59
CA GLN A 303 0.60 -3.58 4.18
C GLN A 303 0.54 -3.42 2.66
N VAL A 304 1.20 -4.33 1.92
CA VAL A 304 1.14 -4.40 0.46
C VAL A 304 1.49 -5.81 -0.01
N ILE A 305 0.95 -6.22 -1.16
CA ILE A 305 1.34 -7.46 -1.87
C ILE A 305 2.09 -7.09 -3.14
N ALA A 306 3.31 -7.60 -3.31
CA ALA A 306 4.12 -7.31 -4.49
C ALA A 306 3.95 -8.35 -5.60
N ILE A 307 3.94 -7.85 -6.84
CA ILE A 307 3.84 -8.66 -8.06
C ILE A 307 4.80 -8.08 -9.10
N PRO A 308 5.68 -8.87 -9.73
CA PRO A 308 6.46 -8.39 -10.86
C PRO A 308 5.57 -7.93 -12.00
N GLU A 309 5.79 -6.72 -12.51
CA GLU A 309 4.97 -6.15 -13.61
C GLU A 309 4.91 -7.08 -14.83
N ARG A 310 6.04 -7.72 -15.13
CA ARG A 310 6.18 -8.69 -16.24
C ARG A 310 5.27 -9.92 -16.09
N GLU A 311 4.84 -10.25 -14.87
CA GLU A 311 3.98 -11.40 -14.57
C GLU A 311 2.49 -11.04 -14.60
N LEU A 312 2.15 -9.80 -14.99
CA LEU A 312 0.77 -9.41 -15.28
C LEU A 312 0.36 -9.68 -16.74
N GLY A 313 1.29 -10.05 -17.62
CA GLY A 313 1.04 -10.43 -19.01
C GLY A 313 1.87 -9.67 -20.05
N ALA A 314 1.65 -10.04 -21.31
CA ALA A 314 2.39 -9.50 -22.46
C ALA A 314 1.80 -8.15 -22.92
N GLY A 315 2.59 -7.08 -22.76
CA GLY A 315 2.21 -5.72 -23.14
C GLY A 315 1.30 -5.01 -22.13
N LEU A 316 1.26 -3.68 -22.18
CA LEU A 316 0.61 -2.86 -21.14
C LEU A 316 -0.90 -3.11 -21.02
N ALA A 317 -1.60 -3.37 -22.14
CA ALA A 317 -3.05 -3.64 -22.13
C ALA A 317 -3.39 -4.94 -21.38
N ALA A 318 -2.65 -6.02 -21.62
CA ALA A 318 -2.82 -7.27 -20.88
C ALA A 318 -2.50 -7.07 -19.40
N ARG A 319 -1.41 -6.36 -19.07
CA ARG A 319 -1.03 -6.07 -17.69
C ARG A 319 -2.12 -5.29 -16.94
N ALA A 320 -2.70 -4.29 -17.58
CA ALA A 320 -3.77 -3.50 -17.03
C ALA A 320 -5.06 -4.32 -16.82
N SER A 321 -5.44 -5.18 -17.78
CA SER A 321 -6.57 -6.11 -17.62
C SER A 321 -6.36 -7.09 -16.46
N THR A 322 -5.18 -7.70 -16.35
CA THR A 322 -4.86 -8.58 -15.22
C THR A 322 -4.91 -7.83 -13.90
N MET A 323 -4.37 -6.60 -13.83
CA MET A 323 -4.47 -5.77 -12.63
C MET A 323 -5.93 -5.48 -12.25
N LYS A 324 -6.81 -5.20 -13.22
CA LYS A 324 -8.26 -5.05 -12.97
C LYS A 324 -8.90 -6.33 -12.42
N LYS A 325 -8.50 -7.51 -12.91
CA LYS A 325 -8.97 -8.81 -12.38
C LYS A 325 -8.51 -9.02 -10.94
N ILE A 326 -7.26 -8.67 -10.62
CA ILE A 326 -6.73 -8.72 -9.26
C ILE A 326 -7.50 -7.77 -8.35
N ARG A 327 -7.70 -6.51 -8.79
CA ARG A 327 -8.46 -5.53 -8.02
C ARG A 327 -9.89 -6.00 -7.76
N LYS A 328 -10.59 -6.53 -8.76
CA LYS A 328 -11.93 -7.10 -8.60
C LYS A 328 -11.97 -8.22 -7.56
N ALA A 329 -10.98 -9.10 -7.52
CA ALA A 329 -10.91 -10.15 -6.50
C ALA A 329 -10.62 -9.60 -5.09
N LEU A 330 -9.80 -8.55 -5.00
CA LEU A 330 -9.51 -7.87 -3.74
C LEU A 330 -10.69 -7.01 -3.24
N ASP A 331 -11.53 -6.49 -4.13
CA ASP A 331 -12.72 -5.70 -3.80
C ASP A 331 -13.81 -6.53 -3.08
N GLU A 332 -13.69 -7.86 -3.09
CA GLU A 332 -14.54 -8.77 -2.30
C GLU A 332 -14.12 -8.84 -0.82
N LEU A 333 -12.96 -8.29 -0.47
CA LEU A 333 -12.48 -8.21 0.90
C LEU A 333 -13.09 -7.02 1.64
N PRO A 334 -13.28 -7.10 2.97
CA PRO A 334 -13.88 -6.01 3.74
C PRO A 334 -12.93 -4.83 4.02
N TYR A 335 -11.70 -4.93 3.53
CA TYR A 335 -10.65 -3.92 3.66
C TYR A 335 -9.91 -3.78 2.34
N TYR A 336 -9.32 -2.60 2.12
CA TYR A 336 -8.52 -2.35 0.94
C TYR A 336 -7.13 -2.97 1.11
N GLN A 337 -6.75 -3.87 0.20
CA GLN A 337 -5.40 -4.42 0.11
C GLN A 337 -4.59 -3.67 -0.96
N PRO A 338 -3.52 -2.95 -0.59
CA PRO A 338 -2.63 -2.33 -1.56
C PRO A 338 -1.83 -3.36 -2.38
N VAL A 339 -1.52 -3.00 -3.63
CA VAL A 339 -0.69 -3.80 -4.55
C VAL A 339 0.55 -3.01 -5.00
N HIS A 340 1.72 -3.65 -4.89
CA HIS A 340 3.00 -3.14 -5.36
C HIS A 340 3.37 -3.80 -6.69
N LEU A 341 3.76 -3.03 -7.69
CA LEU A 341 4.27 -3.56 -8.96
C LEU A 341 5.79 -3.40 -9.03
N LEU A 342 6.48 -4.55 -9.03
CA LEU A 342 7.94 -4.57 -9.04
C LEU A 342 8.49 -4.22 -10.43
N GLY A 343 9.41 -3.26 -10.48
CA GLY A 343 10.13 -2.83 -11.67
C GLY A 343 9.31 -1.98 -12.65
N THR A 344 8.33 -1.22 -12.14
CA THR A 344 7.48 -0.30 -12.91
C THR A 344 7.86 1.16 -12.64
N GLY A 345 8.94 1.66 -13.25
CA GLY A 345 9.29 3.10 -13.14
C GLY A 345 8.83 3.96 -14.32
N ASN A 346 8.37 3.37 -15.42
CA ASN A 346 7.97 4.13 -16.61
C ASN A 346 6.69 4.97 -16.33
N PRO A 347 6.72 6.31 -16.51
CA PRO A 347 5.57 7.17 -16.19
C PRO A 347 4.27 6.80 -16.91
N TRP A 348 4.35 6.36 -18.17
CA TRP A 348 3.17 5.94 -18.93
C TRP A 348 2.60 4.62 -18.42
N SER A 349 3.45 3.65 -18.09
CA SER A 349 3.02 2.40 -17.45
C SER A 349 2.36 2.67 -16.11
N ILE A 350 2.97 3.51 -15.27
CA ILE A 350 2.42 3.89 -13.96
C ILE A 350 1.06 4.54 -14.14
N ALA A 351 0.90 5.48 -15.07
CA ALA A 351 -0.36 6.20 -15.30
C ALA A 351 -1.54 5.27 -15.63
N VAL A 352 -1.29 4.21 -16.39
CA VAL A 352 -2.32 3.21 -16.72
C VAL A 352 -2.52 2.21 -15.57
N LEU A 353 -1.44 1.72 -14.96
CA LEU A 353 -1.51 0.68 -13.94
C LEU A 353 -2.05 1.18 -12.60
N VAL A 354 -1.80 2.45 -12.25
CA VAL A 354 -2.42 3.08 -11.08
C VAL A 354 -3.93 3.22 -11.29
N ALA A 355 -4.38 3.59 -12.50
CA ALA A 355 -5.79 3.64 -12.87
C ALA A 355 -6.43 2.24 -12.84
N ALA A 356 -5.67 1.21 -13.24
CA ALA A 356 -6.09 -0.20 -13.15
C ALA A 356 -6.18 -0.72 -11.70
N GLY A 357 -5.66 0.01 -10.72
CA GLY A 357 -5.79 -0.32 -9.30
C GLY A 357 -4.49 -0.72 -8.59
N ALA A 358 -3.30 -0.51 -9.18
CA ALA A 358 -2.03 -0.63 -8.46
C ALA A 358 -1.79 0.59 -7.54
N ASP A 359 -1.00 0.42 -6.49
CA ASP A 359 -0.84 1.42 -5.43
C ASP A 359 0.60 1.88 -5.24
N THR A 360 1.56 0.98 -5.35
CA THR A 360 2.97 1.36 -5.24
C THR A 360 3.79 0.74 -6.36
N PHE A 361 4.88 1.40 -6.69
CA PHE A 361 5.76 1.04 -7.79
C PHE A 361 7.20 1.23 -7.36
N ASP A 362 8.14 0.55 -8.01
CA ASP A 362 9.56 0.86 -7.88
C ASP A 362 10.21 0.86 -9.26
N GLY A 363 11.34 1.56 -9.40
CA GLY A 363 12.04 1.63 -10.67
C GLY A 363 13.39 2.31 -10.60
N LEU A 364 14.23 1.99 -11.59
CA LEU A 364 15.56 2.55 -11.79
C LEU A 364 15.56 3.68 -12.83
N GLU A 365 14.39 4.03 -13.37
CA GLU A 365 14.23 4.96 -14.47
C GLU A 365 14.78 6.35 -14.17
N TRP A 366 14.70 6.78 -12.90
CA TRP A 366 15.27 8.03 -12.41
C TRP A 366 16.78 8.16 -12.66
N CYS A 367 17.52 7.06 -12.71
CA CYS A 367 18.97 7.04 -12.91
C CYS A 367 19.43 6.31 -14.18
N ARG A 368 18.51 5.70 -14.94
CA ARG A 368 18.82 4.93 -16.17
C ARG A 368 18.59 5.70 -17.46
N PHE A 369 17.64 6.62 -17.46
CA PHE A 369 17.16 7.28 -18.67
C PHE A 369 17.23 8.81 -18.52
N ALA A 370 17.04 9.51 -19.63
CA ALA A 370 16.70 10.92 -19.61
C ALA A 370 15.19 11.05 -19.82
N ILE A 371 14.50 11.88 -19.02
CA ILE A 371 13.06 12.08 -19.14
C ILE A 371 12.76 13.31 -20.00
N ASP A 372 11.82 13.21 -20.93
CA ASP A 372 11.12 14.36 -21.52
C ASP A 372 9.98 14.78 -20.57
N PRO A 373 10.15 15.84 -19.75
CA PRO A 373 9.16 16.20 -18.75
C PRO A 373 7.85 16.69 -19.36
N ARG A 374 7.84 17.14 -20.62
CA ARG A 374 6.61 17.61 -21.29
C ARG A 374 5.70 16.46 -21.69
N ARG A 375 6.29 15.31 -22.01
CA ARG A 375 5.59 14.13 -22.54
C ARG A 375 5.64 12.90 -21.63
N GLY A 376 6.38 12.96 -20.52
CA GLY A 376 6.58 11.84 -19.61
C GLY A 376 7.24 10.63 -20.29
N ARG A 377 8.07 10.85 -21.31
CA ARG A 377 8.71 9.78 -22.09
C ARG A 377 10.15 9.57 -21.63
N LEU A 378 10.55 8.30 -21.58
CA LEU A 378 11.93 7.93 -21.30
C LEU A 378 12.73 7.86 -22.59
N HIS A 379 13.93 8.43 -22.55
CA HIS A 379 14.88 8.45 -23.64
C HIS A 379 16.22 7.90 -23.18
N HIS A 380 17.06 7.54 -24.14
CA HIS A 380 18.44 7.14 -23.85
C HIS A 380 19.13 8.19 -22.95
N PHE A 381 19.93 7.74 -21.99
CA PHE A 381 20.55 8.60 -20.96
C PHE A 381 21.32 9.79 -21.53
N GLN A 382 21.92 9.62 -22.72
CA GLN A 382 22.69 10.63 -23.43
C GLN A 382 21.83 11.70 -24.14
N HIS A 383 20.50 11.59 -24.11
CA HIS A 383 19.60 12.56 -24.74
C HIS A 383 19.22 13.72 -23.80
N PHE A 384 19.79 13.79 -22.60
CA PHE A 384 19.44 14.79 -21.58
C PHE A 384 19.53 16.24 -22.07
N ASP A 385 20.50 16.57 -22.92
CA ASP A 385 20.69 17.92 -23.44
C ASP A 385 19.47 18.45 -24.23
N PHE A 386 18.67 17.56 -24.82
CA PHE A 386 17.41 17.94 -25.48
C PHE A 386 16.33 18.36 -24.48
N PHE A 387 16.41 17.91 -23.23
CA PHE A 387 15.33 18.01 -22.25
C PHE A 387 15.65 18.91 -21.05
N LYS A 388 16.92 19.26 -20.79
CA LYS A 388 17.31 20.05 -19.61
C LYS A 388 16.56 21.37 -19.45
N ASN A 389 16.12 21.99 -20.55
CA ASN A 389 15.37 23.26 -20.53
C ASN A 389 13.87 23.08 -20.89
N SER A 390 13.37 21.85 -20.86
CA SER A 390 12.00 21.53 -21.31
C SER A 390 10.98 21.46 -20.18
N GLY A 391 11.40 21.25 -18.93
CA GLY A 391 10.51 21.13 -17.76
C GLY A 391 10.23 22.45 -17.05
N GLU A 392 9.43 22.38 -15.98
CA GLU A 392 9.30 23.48 -15.03
C GLU A 392 10.62 23.70 -14.29
N ARG A 393 11.01 24.96 -14.11
CA ARG A 393 12.26 25.32 -13.46
C ARG A 393 12.04 25.47 -11.97
N THR A 394 12.82 24.75 -11.16
CA THR A 394 12.75 24.84 -9.70
C THR A 394 14.03 25.46 -9.11
N PRO A 395 13.95 26.07 -7.91
CA PRO A 395 15.15 26.58 -7.22
C PRO A 395 16.20 25.50 -6.97
N PHE A 396 15.79 24.24 -6.81
CA PHE A 396 16.71 23.12 -6.64
C PHE A 396 17.54 22.88 -7.91
N LEU A 397 16.91 22.92 -9.09
CA LEU A 397 17.62 22.78 -10.37
C LEU A 397 18.58 23.94 -10.65
N ASP A 398 18.26 25.16 -10.20
CA ASP A 398 19.21 26.29 -10.25
C ASP A 398 20.46 26.01 -9.41
N MET A 399 20.30 25.43 -8.22
CA MET A 399 21.43 25.04 -7.38
C MET A 399 22.26 23.91 -7.99
N VAL A 400 21.60 22.94 -8.65
CA VAL A 400 22.27 21.83 -9.35
C VAL A 400 23.12 22.35 -10.50
N ASP A 401 22.57 23.23 -11.34
CA ASP A 401 23.29 23.79 -12.50
C ASP A 401 24.44 24.71 -12.08
N ALA A 402 24.30 25.40 -10.95
CA ALA A 402 25.34 26.27 -10.40
C ALA A 402 26.52 25.50 -9.77
N GLN A 403 26.39 24.19 -9.56
CA GLN A 403 27.42 23.38 -8.90
C GLN A 403 28.28 22.61 -9.92
N PRO A 404 29.49 23.10 -10.26
CA PRO A 404 30.34 22.47 -11.27
C PRO A 404 30.86 21.09 -10.87
N THR A 405 30.80 20.73 -9.58
CA THR A 405 31.24 19.41 -9.10
C THR A 405 30.23 18.29 -9.39
N ILE A 406 28.98 18.62 -9.74
CA ILE A 406 27.97 17.62 -10.11
C ILE A 406 28.24 17.19 -11.54
N GLY A 407 28.74 15.97 -11.71
CA GLY A 407 28.95 15.37 -13.02
C GLY A 407 27.64 15.12 -13.78
N TYR A 408 27.75 14.84 -15.08
CA TYR A 408 26.62 14.63 -15.99
C TYR A 408 25.56 13.67 -15.42
N ALA A 409 25.97 12.51 -14.88
CA ALA A 409 25.01 11.54 -14.35
C ALA A 409 24.18 12.10 -13.19
N GLY A 410 24.81 12.86 -12.29
CA GLY A 410 24.13 13.54 -11.18
C GLY A 410 23.16 14.60 -11.68
N GLN A 411 23.50 15.36 -12.73
CA GLN A 411 22.58 16.31 -13.35
C GLN A 411 21.34 15.60 -13.89
N VAL A 412 21.51 14.56 -14.72
CA VAL A 412 20.37 13.81 -15.26
C VAL A 412 19.47 13.27 -14.14
N ALA A 413 20.08 12.68 -13.11
CA ALA A 413 19.34 12.12 -11.98
C ALA A 413 18.53 13.16 -11.22
N PHE A 414 19.12 14.31 -10.88
CA PHE A 414 18.39 15.37 -10.15
C PHE A 414 17.23 15.94 -10.97
N TYR A 415 17.39 16.13 -12.28
CA TYR A 415 16.29 16.56 -13.15
C TYR A 415 15.17 15.52 -13.23
N ASN A 416 15.52 14.24 -13.34
CA ASN A 416 14.52 13.18 -13.35
C ASN A 416 13.80 13.07 -12.01
N LEU A 417 14.51 13.24 -10.89
CA LEU A 417 13.92 13.16 -9.55
C LEU A 417 12.95 14.31 -9.28
N GLU A 418 13.23 15.53 -9.75
CA GLU A 418 12.30 16.65 -9.69
C GLU A 418 11.02 16.36 -10.50
N TYR A 419 11.17 15.78 -11.70
CA TYR A 419 10.02 15.29 -12.47
C TYR A 419 9.21 14.24 -11.70
N TYR A 420 9.86 13.25 -11.08
CA TYR A 420 9.15 12.21 -10.31
C TYR A 420 8.48 12.77 -9.05
N ALA A 421 9.04 13.81 -8.44
CA ALA A 421 8.43 14.48 -7.30
C ALA A 421 7.10 15.14 -7.69
N GLU A 422 7.09 15.92 -8.78
CA GLU A 422 5.89 16.55 -9.34
C GLU A 422 4.88 15.50 -9.81
N PHE A 423 5.35 14.51 -10.58
CA PHE A 423 4.54 13.39 -11.07
C PHE A 423 3.84 12.65 -9.92
N GLY A 424 4.55 12.38 -8.82
CA GLY A 424 4.00 11.71 -7.65
C GLY A 424 2.94 12.55 -6.93
N GLN A 425 3.12 13.87 -6.84
CA GLN A 425 2.12 14.77 -6.28
C GLN A 425 0.85 14.82 -7.14
N LEU A 426 1.01 14.97 -8.47
CA LEU A 426 -0.08 14.96 -9.43
C LEU A 426 -0.84 13.62 -9.39
N MET A 427 -0.12 12.50 -9.37
CA MET A 427 -0.69 11.15 -9.27
C MET A 427 -1.60 11.03 -8.04
N ARG A 428 -1.11 11.41 -6.85
CA ARG A 428 -1.92 11.34 -5.62
C ARG A 428 -3.14 12.25 -5.67
N SER A 429 -2.96 13.50 -6.10
CA SER A 429 -4.05 14.47 -6.19
C SER A 429 -5.16 13.97 -7.12
N MET A 430 -4.82 13.49 -8.30
CA MET A 430 -5.79 13.08 -9.30
C MET A 430 -6.44 11.73 -8.97
N ILE A 431 -5.69 10.75 -8.48
CA ILE A 431 -6.27 9.45 -8.11
C ILE A 431 -7.23 9.58 -6.92
N SER A 432 -7.06 10.59 -6.07
CA SER A 432 -7.99 10.88 -4.97
C SER A 432 -9.40 11.32 -5.43
N THR A 433 -9.54 11.84 -6.66
CA THR A 433 -10.84 12.33 -7.20
C THR A 433 -11.74 11.20 -7.70
N LYS A 434 -11.26 9.94 -7.68
CA LYS A 434 -11.90 8.76 -8.26
C LYS A 434 -12.07 8.79 -9.78
N ASP A 435 -11.46 9.76 -10.47
CA ASP A 435 -11.34 9.78 -11.92
C ASP A 435 -9.85 9.78 -12.33
N ALA A 436 -9.38 8.62 -12.80
CA ALA A 436 -7.99 8.42 -13.19
C ALA A 436 -7.73 8.76 -14.67
N GLU A 437 -8.76 9.00 -15.48
CA GLU A 437 -8.60 9.29 -16.91
C GLU A 437 -7.91 10.64 -17.16
N PRO A 438 -8.23 11.74 -16.46
CA PRO A 438 -7.51 13.00 -16.61
C PRO A 438 -6.03 12.90 -16.25
N PHE A 439 -5.67 12.06 -15.26
CA PHE A 439 -4.27 11.79 -14.95
C PHE A 439 -3.58 11.04 -16.10
N ALA A 440 -4.19 9.96 -16.59
CA ALA A 440 -3.62 9.15 -17.66
C ALA A 440 -3.48 9.93 -18.97
N THR A 441 -4.50 10.69 -19.39
CA THR A 441 -4.45 11.58 -20.56
C THR A 441 -3.41 12.69 -20.38
N GLY A 442 -3.31 13.29 -19.19
CA GLY A 442 -2.33 14.33 -18.89
C GLY A 442 -0.89 13.86 -19.02
N VAL A 443 -0.58 12.66 -18.50
CA VAL A 443 0.76 12.06 -18.55
C VAL A 443 1.09 11.53 -19.94
N THR A 444 0.19 10.76 -20.55
CA THR A 444 0.45 10.09 -21.84
C THR A 444 0.29 11.02 -23.04
N ARG A 445 -0.41 12.15 -22.87
CA ARG A 445 -0.84 13.06 -23.93
C ARG A 445 -1.67 12.39 -25.03
N LEU A 446 -2.21 11.20 -24.76
CA LEU A 446 -3.17 10.53 -25.62
C LEU A 446 -4.56 11.15 -25.42
N PHE A 447 -5.38 11.13 -26.47
CA PHE A 447 -6.77 11.52 -26.34
C PHE A 447 -7.57 10.45 -25.57
N SER A 448 -8.63 10.88 -24.87
CA SER A 448 -9.53 9.99 -24.13
C SER A 448 -10.02 8.80 -24.96
N ASN A 449 -10.44 9.03 -26.20
CA ASN A 449 -10.91 7.97 -27.10
C ASN A 449 -9.82 6.93 -27.42
N GLU A 450 -8.55 7.34 -27.55
CA GLU A 450 -7.43 6.45 -27.78
C GLU A 450 -7.12 5.60 -26.54
N LEU A 451 -7.10 6.22 -25.35
CA LEU A 451 -6.91 5.50 -24.09
C LEU A 451 -8.01 4.47 -23.84
N ARG A 452 -9.27 4.84 -24.01
CA ARG A 452 -10.42 3.92 -23.86
C ARG A 452 -10.37 2.77 -24.86
N LYS A 453 -9.92 3.03 -26.09
CA LYS A 453 -9.72 1.97 -27.10
C LYS A 453 -8.62 1.00 -26.71
N LEU A 454 -7.52 1.49 -26.14
CA LEU A 454 -6.37 0.67 -25.72
C LEU A 454 -6.62 -0.08 -24.40
N PHE A 455 -7.36 0.53 -23.48
CA PHE A 455 -7.59 0.04 -22.12
C PHE A 455 -9.07 0.14 -21.70
N PRO A 456 -10.00 -0.51 -22.41
CA PRO A 456 -11.44 -0.37 -22.17
C PRO A 456 -11.90 -0.86 -20.78
N GLU A 457 -11.16 -1.78 -20.17
CA GLU A 457 -11.45 -2.26 -18.80
C GLU A 457 -11.00 -1.28 -17.70
N VAL A 458 -10.14 -0.33 -18.05
CA VAL A 458 -9.58 0.67 -17.12
C VAL A 458 -10.32 2.00 -17.24
N PHE A 459 -10.55 2.45 -18.48
CA PHE A 459 -11.22 3.70 -18.81
C PHE A 459 -12.54 3.39 -19.54
N PRO A 460 -13.69 3.46 -18.84
CA PRO A 460 -14.99 3.15 -19.41
C PRO A 460 -15.57 4.24 -20.33
#